data_AF-A0A7J3WY50-F1
#
_entry.id   AF-A0A7J3WY50-F1
#
_cell.length_a   1.000
_cell.length_b   1.000
_cell.length_c   1.000
_cell.angle_alpha   90.00
_cell.angle_beta   90.00
_cell.angle_gamma   90.00
#
_symmetry.space_group_name_H-M   'P 1'
#
loop_
_entity.id
_entity.type
_entity.pdbx_description
1 polymer ?
#
loop_
_entity_poly.entity_id
_entity_poly.type
_entity_poly.pdbx_seq_one_letter_code
_entity_poly.pdbx_strand_id
1 'polypeptide(L)'
;MRPLLMKEEMLYKNLQRIQNSSIVGVDVGSGVKILEKIIDDVRKEVIDRAIKMIPGSTNTAKYLGLDTDDINGLTGLAGLLVHNKSASYRKSIKYLGLYKAKDRDAWKIKKYSSKAQRHLTMLTNAILRKNGETSALRYRDLRKILKVVIEARKQMALAGGLGYKPW
;
A
#
# COMPACT_ATOMS: atom_id res chain seq x y z
N MET A 1 4.52 -0.53 14.02
CA MET A 1 4.03 -0.62 12.61
C MET A 1 4.11 -2.02 12.02
N ARG A 2 5.30 -2.62 11.83
CA ARG A 2 5.42 -3.91 11.09
C ARG A 2 4.53 -5.05 11.62
N PRO A 3 4.38 -5.28 12.94
CA PRO A 3 3.47 -6.31 13.44
C PRO A 3 2.00 -6.08 13.08
N LEU A 4 1.53 -4.82 13.13
CA LEU A 4 0.14 -4.48 12.74
C LEU A 4 -0.12 -4.70 11.25
N LEU A 5 0.83 -4.31 10.39
CA LEU A 5 0.72 -4.55 8.95
C LEU A 5 0.73 -6.06 8.62
N MET A 6 1.50 -6.86 9.36
CA MET A 6 1.48 -8.32 9.23
C MET A 6 0.13 -8.92 9.67
N LYS A 7 -0.44 -8.42 10.77
CA LYS A 7 -1.77 -8.82 11.25
C LYS A 7 -2.84 -8.51 10.19
N GLU A 8 -2.85 -7.30 9.63
CA GLU A 8 -3.77 -6.89 8.57
C GLU A 8 -3.61 -7.79 7.32
N GLU A 9 -2.37 -8.06 6.89
CA GLU A 9 -2.09 -8.92 5.74
C GLU A 9 -2.63 -10.35 5.95
N MET A 10 -2.43 -10.91 7.15
CA MET A 10 -2.90 -12.26 7.49
C MET A 10 -4.43 -12.35 7.48
N LEU A 11 -5.10 -11.38 8.11
CA LEU A 11 -6.56 -11.31 8.15
C LEU A 11 -7.14 -11.15 6.74
N TYR A 12 -6.55 -10.28 5.92
CA TYR A 12 -6.97 -10.08 4.53
C TYR A 12 -6.81 -11.35 3.67
N LYS A 13 -5.71 -12.09 3.84
CA LYS A 13 -5.53 -13.39 3.15
C LYS A 13 -6.58 -14.41 3.57
N ASN A 14 -6.95 -14.43 4.85
CA ASN A 14 -8.01 -15.30 5.33
C ASN A 14 -9.36 -14.91 4.73
N LEU A 15 -9.68 -13.61 4.68
CA LEU A 15 -10.89 -13.12 4.02
C LEU A 15 -10.94 -13.54 2.56
N GLN A 16 -9.84 -13.40 1.83
CA GLN A 16 -9.76 -13.79 0.43
C GLN A 16 -9.96 -15.29 0.22
N ARG A 17 -9.43 -16.14 1.12
CA ARG A 17 -9.66 -17.60 1.09
C ARG A 17 -11.14 -17.93 1.30
N ILE A 18 -11.75 -17.32 2.31
CA ILE A 18 -13.17 -17.52 2.66
C ILE A 18 -14.06 -17.09 1.48
N GLN A 19 -13.81 -15.92 0.90
CA GLN A 19 -14.54 -15.44 -0.28
C GLN A 19 -14.37 -16.38 -1.48
N ASN A 20 -13.15 -16.88 -1.72
CA ASN A 20 -12.93 -17.85 -2.79
C ASN A 20 -13.65 -19.18 -2.55
N SER A 21 -13.78 -19.64 -1.30
CA SER A 21 -14.59 -20.81 -0.96
C SER A 21 -16.09 -20.57 -1.18
N SER A 22 -16.57 -19.34 -0.97
CA SER A 22 -17.96 -18.96 -1.28
C SER A 22 -18.28 -19.10 -2.77
N ILE A 23 -17.32 -18.80 -3.65
CA ILE A 23 -17.47 -18.99 -5.11
C ILE A 23 -17.71 -20.47 -5.46
N VAL A 24 -17.27 -21.41 -4.63
CA VAL A 24 -17.46 -22.87 -4.79
C VAL A 24 -18.74 -23.35 -4.09
N GLY A 25 -19.64 -22.45 -3.69
CA GLY A 25 -20.96 -22.79 -3.14
C GLY A 25 -21.01 -23.03 -1.63
N VAL A 26 -19.96 -22.67 -0.89
CA VAL A 26 -19.96 -22.71 0.59
C VAL A 26 -20.69 -21.46 1.11
N ASP A 27 -21.67 -21.63 2.00
CA ASP A 27 -22.27 -20.49 2.72
C ASP A 27 -21.30 -19.98 3.79
N VAL A 28 -20.98 -18.69 3.71
CA VAL A 28 -19.97 -18.03 4.57
C VAL A 28 -20.45 -16.67 5.08
N GLY A 29 -21.74 -16.36 4.93
CA GLY A 29 -22.28 -15.00 5.00
C GLY A 29 -21.98 -14.22 6.28
N SER A 30 -22.11 -14.84 7.47
CA SER A 30 -21.91 -14.13 8.75
C SER A 30 -20.43 -13.94 9.11
N GLY A 31 -19.59 -14.94 8.82
CA GLY A 31 -18.15 -14.90 9.12
C GLY A 31 -17.38 -13.87 8.27
N VAL A 32 -17.79 -13.67 7.02
CA VAL A 32 -17.18 -12.69 6.11
C VAL A 32 -17.35 -11.27 6.65
N LYS A 33 -18.57 -10.87 7.02
CA LYS A 33 -18.86 -9.52 7.53
C LYS A 33 -18.10 -9.20 8.82
N ILE A 34 -18.01 -10.17 9.73
CA ILE A 34 -17.24 -10.02 10.98
C ILE A 34 -15.75 -9.80 10.65
N LEU A 35 -15.19 -10.59 9.74
CA LEU A 35 -13.79 -10.48 9.36
C LEU A 35 -13.47 -9.18 8.62
N GLU A 36 -14.37 -8.71 7.74
CA GLU A 36 -14.27 -7.40 7.09
C GLU A 36 -14.21 -6.27 8.11
N LYS A 37 -15.08 -6.29 9.13
CA LYS A 37 -15.07 -5.31 10.21
C LYS A 37 -13.76 -5.34 11.00
N ILE A 38 -13.26 -6.53 11.37
CA ILE A 38 -11.98 -6.67 12.08
C ILE A 38 -10.82 -6.13 11.23
N ILE A 39 -10.83 -6.37 9.92
CA ILE A 39 -9.81 -5.83 9.02
C ILE A 39 -9.88 -4.29 9.00
N ASP A 40 -11.07 -3.73 8.92
CA ASP A 40 -11.28 -2.28 8.91
C ASP A 40 -10.78 -1.61 10.20
N ASP A 41 -11.08 -2.21 11.36
CA ASP A 41 -10.60 -1.73 12.66
C ASP A 41 -9.06 -1.77 12.74
N VAL A 42 -8.44 -2.85 12.25
CA VAL A 42 -6.96 -2.95 12.20
C VAL A 42 -6.38 -1.92 11.24
N ARG A 43 -7.05 -1.61 10.12
CA ARG A 43 -6.62 -0.57 9.18
C ARG A 43 -6.67 0.82 9.80
N LYS A 44 -7.75 1.14 10.53
CA LYS A 44 -7.85 2.38 11.32
C LYS A 44 -6.71 2.49 12.33
N GLU A 45 -6.41 1.41 13.05
CA GLU A 45 -5.27 1.37 13.99
C GLU A 45 -3.92 1.60 13.28
N VAL A 46 -3.74 1.03 12.09
CA VAL A 46 -2.55 1.27 11.25
C VAL A 46 -2.42 2.74 10.87
N ILE A 47 -3.53 3.37 10.48
CA ILE A 47 -3.59 4.78 10.08
C ILE A 47 -3.23 5.69 11.26
N ASP A 48 -3.90 5.51 12.40
CA ASP A 48 -3.64 6.30 13.61
C ASP A 48 -2.19 6.20 14.06
N ARG A 49 -1.63 4.99 14.01
CA ARG A 49 -0.23 4.78 14.37
C ARG A 49 0.73 5.35 13.33
N ALA A 50 0.39 5.34 12.05
CA ALA A 50 1.18 5.96 11.00
C ALA A 50 1.23 7.48 11.15
N ILE A 51 0.09 8.13 11.45
CA ILE A 51 0.00 9.57 11.69
C ILE A 51 0.93 9.98 12.85
N LYS A 52 0.93 9.20 13.93
CA LYS A 52 1.79 9.46 15.11
C LYS A 52 3.27 9.20 14.84
N MET A 53 3.61 8.18 14.06
CA MET A 53 5.00 7.73 13.89
C MET A 53 5.71 8.31 12.67
N ILE A 54 4.99 8.79 11.66
CA ILE A 54 5.54 9.21 10.37
C ILE A 54 5.13 10.66 10.10
N PRO A 55 5.98 11.64 10.50
CA PRO A 55 5.76 13.04 10.19
C PRO A 55 5.47 13.28 8.70
N GLY A 56 4.48 14.13 8.42
CA GLY A 56 4.08 14.50 7.05
C GLY A 56 3.32 13.41 6.27
N SER A 57 3.04 12.26 6.87
CA SER A 57 2.16 11.24 6.25
C SER A 57 0.78 11.79 5.91
N THR A 58 0.21 12.62 6.79
CA THR A 58 -1.05 13.36 6.57
C THR A 58 -0.97 14.34 5.39
N ASN A 59 0.12 15.08 5.27
CA ASN A 59 0.34 15.99 4.13
C ASN A 59 0.47 15.21 2.83
N THR A 60 1.16 14.07 2.84
CA THR A 60 1.28 13.17 1.68
C THR A 60 -0.09 12.60 1.29
N ALA A 61 -0.90 12.20 2.27
CA ALA A 61 -2.27 11.73 2.03
C ALA A 61 -3.12 12.82 1.36
N LYS A 62 -3.12 14.05 1.90
CA LYS A 62 -3.80 15.20 1.30
C LYS A 62 -3.33 15.50 -0.12
N TYR A 63 -2.02 15.46 -0.37
CA TYR A 63 -1.45 15.67 -1.70
C TYR A 63 -1.88 14.59 -2.71
N LEU A 64 -2.11 13.36 -2.23
CA LEU A 64 -2.66 12.25 -3.02
C LEU A 64 -4.19 12.30 -3.14
N GLY A 65 -4.84 13.32 -2.58
CA GLY A 65 -6.30 13.46 -2.57
C GLY A 65 -7.03 12.47 -1.67
N LEU A 66 -6.32 11.85 -0.71
CA LEU A 66 -6.92 10.90 0.23
C LEU A 66 -7.57 11.63 1.41
N ASP A 67 -8.82 11.29 1.69
CA ASP A 67 -9.55 11.72 2.89
C ASP A 67 -9.45 10.67 4.00
N THR A 68 -10.11 10.93 5.13
CA THR A 68 -10.16 10.03 6.29
C THR A 68 -10.96 8.76 6.02
N ASP A 69 -11.86 8.79 5.05
CA ASP A 69 -12.75 7.68 4.70
C ASP A 69 -12.09 6.72 3.68
N ASP A 70 -11.02 7.17 3.01
CA ASP A 70 -10.15 6.39 2.13
C ASP A 70 -9.23 5.43 2.91
N ILE A 71 -9.81 4.62 3.82
CA ILE A 71 -9.10 3.71 4.73
C ILE A 71 -8.11 2.82 3.97
N ASN A 72 -8.51 2.31 2.80
CA ASN A 72 -7.65 1.48 1.96
C ASN A 72 -6.44 2.25 1.43
N GLY A 73 -6.66 3.47 0.93
CA GLY A 73 -5.62 4.34 0.42
C GLY A 73 -4.64 4.73 1.52
N LEU A 74 -5.15 5.16 2.67
CA LEU A 74 -4.34 5.56 3.82
C LEU A 74 -3.51 4.39 4.38
N THR A 75 -4.10 3.20 4.50
CA THR A 75 -3.38 1.98 4.90
C THR A 75 -2.28 1.62 3.89
N GLY A 76 -2.59 1.71 2.59
CA GLY A 76 -1.63 1.49 1.51
C GLY A 76 -0.46 2.47 1.58
N LEU A 77 -0.72 3.75 1.84
CA LEU A 77 0.32 4.76 2.03
C LEU A 77 1.18 4.44 3.25
N ALA A 78 0.57 4.16 4.40
CA ALA A 78 1.27 3.82 5.64
C ALA A 78 2.20 2.61 5.46
N GLY A 79 1.69 1.52 4.89
CA GLY A 79 2.49 0.33 4.63
C GLY A 79 3.59 0.55 3.60
N LEU A 80 3.35 1.38 2.58
CA LEU A 80 4.36 1.73 1.60
C LEU A 80 5.50 2.55 2.23
N LEU A 81 5.19 3.51 3.11
CA LEU A 81 6.19 4.30 3.82
C LEU A 81 7.02 3.45 4.79
N VAL A 82 6.40 2.44 5.43
CA VAL A 82 7.08 1.51 6.34
C VAL A 82 7.97 0.49 5.61
N HIS A 83 7.51 -0.03 4.47
CA HIS A 83 8.21 -1.11 3.76
C HIS A 83 9.14 -0.63 2.65
N ASN A 84 8.92 0.56 2.07
CA ASN A 84 9.85 1.11 1.09
C ASN A 84 11.04 1.76 1.82
N LYS A 85 12.14 0.99 1.89
CA LYS A 85 13.41 1.43 2.49
C LYS A 85 14.16 2.47 1.66
N SER A 86 13.73 2.77 0.43
CA SER A 86 14.46 3.67 -0.45
C SER A 86 13.81 5.04 -0.59
N ALA A 87 14.63 6.09 -0.45
CA ALA A 87 14.25 7.47 -0.76
C ALA A 87 14.42 7.83 -2.25
N SER A 88 15.06 6.97 -3.05
CA SER A 88 15.26 7.22 -4.48
C SER A 88 14.19 6.52 -5.32
N TYR A 89 13.63 7.23 -6.29
CA TYR A 89 12.66 6.68 -7.23
C TYR A 89 13.21 5.47 -7.99
N ARG A 90 14.43 5.58 -8.55
CA ARG A 90 15.07 4.49 -9.30
C ARG A 90 15.31 3.25 -8.44
N LYS A 91 15.73 3.43 -7.19
CA LYS A 91 15.94 2.32 -6.24
C LYS A 91 14.60 1.72 -5.78
N SER A 92 13.57 2.53 -5.58
CA SER A 92 12.22 2.05 -5.21
C SER A 92 11.57 1.25 -6.33
N ILE A 93 11.73 1.69 -7.58
CA ILE A 93 11.35 0.91 -8.76
C ILE A 93 11.99 -0.49 -8.68
N LYS A 94 13.30 -0.54 -8.42
CA LYS A 94 14.02 -1.82 -8.30
C LYS A 94 13.47 -2.69 -7.19
N TYR A 95 13.26 -2.10 -6.03
CA TYR A 95 12.81 -2.78 -4.81
C TYR A 95 11.40 -3.35 -4.94
N LEU A 96 10.52 -2.66 -5.69
CA LEU A 96 9.13 -3.01 -5.91
C LEU A 96 8.91 -3.89 -7.15
N GLY A 97 9.99 -4.37 -7.79
CA GLY A 97 9.88 -5.22 -8.99
C GLY A 97 9.25 -4.48 -10.17
N LEU A 98 9.35 -3.15 -10.16
CA LEU A 98 8.64 -2.26 -11.05
C LEU A 98 9.40 -2.13 -12.40
N TYR A 99 9.62 -3.22 -13.12
CA TYR A 99 10.20 -3.19 -14.47
C TYR A 99 9.22 -3.70 -15.51
N LYS A 100 9.23 -3.07 -16.69
CA LYS A 100 8.60 -3.67 -17.87
C LYS A 100 9.56 -4.79 -18.29
N ALA A 101 9.19 -6.04 -18.05
CA ALA A 101 9.98 -7.16 -18.53
C ALA A 101 10.10 -7.03 -20.06
N LYS A 102 11.33 -7.05 -20.57
CA LYS A 102 11.61 -7.22 -22.01
C LYS A 102 11.97 -8.70 -22.18
N ASP A 103 11.01 -9.51 -22.63
CA ASP A 103 11.15 -10.95 -22.92
C ASP A 103 11.96 -11.75 -21.86
N ARG A 104 12.62 -12.85 -22.28
CA ARG A 104 13.10 -14.04 -21.53
C ARG A 104 13.78 -13.82 -20.15
N ASP A 105 14.08 -12.59 -19.76
CA ASP A 105 14.54 -12.20 -18.42
C ASP A 105 13.42 -11.94 -17.40
N ALA A 106 12.14 -12.15 -17.76
CA ALA A 106 11.04 -12.13 -16.78
C ALA A 106 11.27 -13.11 -15.62
N TRP A 107 11.95 -14.23 -15.88
CA TRP A 107 12.37 -15.21 -14.87
C TRP A 107 13.52 -14.73 -13.97
N LYS A 108 14.31 -13.73 -14.40
CA LYS A 108 15.37 -13.10 -13.61
C LYS A 108 14.89 -11.90 -12.80
N ILE A 109 13.57 -11.66 -12.70
CA ILE A 109 13.03 -10.58 -11.87
C ILE A 109 13.34 -10.90 -10.41
N LYS A 110 14.44 -10.29 -9.97
CA LYS A 110 15.03 -10.32 -8.63
C LYS A 110 13.96 -10.14 -7.56
N LYS A 111 13.97 -11.03 -6.55
CA LYS A 111 13.21 -11.01 -5.28
C LYS A 111 12.79 -9.58 -4.89
N TYR A 112 11.60 -9.17 -5.28
CA TYR A 112 11.04 -7.86 -4.93
C TYR A 112 10.27 -7.98 -3.61
N SER A 113 10.05 -6.85 -2.94
CA SER A 113 9.29 -6.84 -1.69
C SER A 113 7.79 -6.96 -1.99
N SER A 114 7.27 -8.19 -1.95
CA SER A 114 5.84 -8.48 -2.09
C SER A 114 4.99 -7.64 -1.13
N LYS A 115 5.49 -7.39 0.08
CA LYS A 115 4.86 -6.54 1.09
C LYS A 115 4.74 -5.10 0.63
N ALA A 116 5.81 -4.49 0.15
CA ALA A 116 5.76 -3.09 -0.29
C ALA A 116 4.89 -2.93 -1.55
N GLN A 117 4.92 -3.91 -2.44
CA GLN A 117 4.11 -3.91 -3.65
C GLN A 117 2.61 -4.06 -3.37
N ARG A 118 2.22 -4.89 -2.39
CA ARG A 118 0.84 -4.99 -1.92
C ARG A 118 0.29 -3.63 -1.49
N HIS A 119 1.06 -2.91 -0.68
CA HIS A 119 0.63 -1.60 -0.18
C HIS A 119 0.60 -0.54 -1.28
N LEU A 120 1.55 -0.56 -2.23
CA LEU A 120 1.48 0.30 -3.42
C LEU A 120 0.23 0.00 -4.25
N THR A 121 -0.08 -1.27 -4.47
CA THR A 121 -1.26 -1.72 -5.22
C THR A 121 -2.55 -1.23 -4.56
N MET A 122 -2.65 -1.40 -3.25
CA MET A 122 -3.78 -0.96 -2.44
C MET A 122 -3.97 0.56 -2.51
N LEU A 123 -2.89 1.33 -2.39
CA LEU A 123 -2.88 2.77 -2.54
C LEU A 123 -3.34 3.20 -3.94
N THR A 124 -2.75 2.62 -4.98
CA THR A 124 -3.08 2.98 -6.37
C THR A 124 -4.52 2.65 -6.70
N ASN A 125 -5.04 1.49 -6.27
CA ASN A 125 -6.45 1.13 -6.49
C ASN A 125 -7.42 2.11 -5.80
N ALA A 126 -7.11 2.56 -4.57
CA ALA A 126 -7.94 3.53 -3.87
C ALA A 126 -8.02 4.86 -4.64
N ILE A 127 -6.87 5.37 -5.09
CA ILE A 127 -6.80 6.62 -5.86
C ILE A 127 -7.52 6.49 -7.21
N LEU A 128 -7.30 5.39 -7.95
CA LEU A 128 -7.97 5.17 -9.23
C LEU A 128 -9.49 5.11 -9.08
N ARG A 129 -9.99 4.37 -8.07
CA ARG A 129 -11.43 4.32 -7.76
C ARG A 129 -11.99 5.69 -7.43
N LYS A 130 -11.28 6.48 -6.63
CA LYS A 130 -11.70 7.84 -6.27
C LYS A 130 -11.79 8.76 -7.48
N ASN A 131 -10.90 8.59 -8.45
CA ASN A 131 -10.90 9.34 -9.70
C ASN A 131 -11.94 8.81 -10.72
N GLY A 132 -12.76 7.82 -10.36
CA GLY A 132 -13.72 7.19 -11.28
C GLY A 132 -13.07 6.27 -12.33
N GLU A 133 -11.78 5.98 -12.21
CA GLU A 133 -11.09 5.07 -13.11
C GLU A 133 -11.36 3.62 -12.70
N THR A 134 -12.19 2.93 -13.47
CA THR A 134 -12.50 1.50 -13.31
C THR A 134 -11.57 0.60 -14.13
N SER A 135 -10.61 1.18 -14.85
CA SER A 135 -9.71 0.42 -15.71
C SER A 135 -8.77 -0.49 -14.91
N ALA A 136 -8.42 -1.64 -15.49
CA ALA A 136 -7.53 -2.60 -14.86
C ALA A 136 -6.20 -1.93 -14.49
N LEU A 137 -5.77 -2.12 -13.23
CA LEU A 137 -4.55 -1.53 -12.68
C LEU A 137 -3.35 -1.78 -13.58
N ARG A 138 -2.75 -0.70 -14.10
CA ARG A 138 -1.58 -0.82 -14.96
C ARG A 138 -0.30 -0.56 -14.20
N TYR A 139 0.73 -1.16 -14.76
CA TYR A 139 2.11 -0.95 -14.35
C TYR A 139 2.54 0.53 -14.38
N ARG A 140 1.99 1.31 -15.32
CA ARG A 140 2.21 2.76 -15.45
C ARG A 140 1.62 3.53 -14.26
N ASP A 141 0.48 3.10 -13.74
CA ASP A 141 -0.25 3.76 -12.66
C ASP A 141 0.51 3.60 -11.34
N LEU A 142 0.98 2.37 -11.07
CA LEU A 142 1.86 2.07 -9.94
C LEU A 142 3.12 2.96 -9.94
N ARG A 143 3.75 3.15 -11.11
CA ARG A 143 4.91 4.06 -11.24
C ARG A 143 4.56 5.52 -10.97
N LYS A 144 3.42 5.99 -11.52
CA LYS A 144 2.96 7.37 -11.35
C LYS A 144 2.74 7.68 -9.87
N ILE A 145 2.00 6.82 -9.18
CA ILE A 145 1.72 6.98 -7.74
C ILE A 145 3.01 6.85 -6.92
N LEU A 146 3.87 5.88 -7.22
CA LEU A 146 5.15 5.74 -6.53
C LEU A 146 6.04 6.99 -6.68
N LYS A 147 6.06 7.61 -7.86
CA LYS A 147 6.81 8.85 -8.11
C LYS A 147 6.30 9.95 -7.19
N VAL A 148 4.98 10.13 -7.11
CA VAL A 148 4.36 11.13 -6.24
C VAL A 148 4.72 10.91 -4.77
N VAL A 149 4.57 9.67 -4.27
CA VAL A 149 4.91 9.33 -2.87
C VAL A 149 6.39 9.62 -2.55
N ILE A 150 7.29 9.34 -3.49
CA ILE A 150 8.72 9.56 -3.28
C ILE A 150 9.08 11.04 -3.32
N GLU A 151 8.50 11.81 -4.23
CA GLU A 151 8.70 13.26 -4.24
C GLU A 151 8.12 13.91 -2.98
N ALA A 152 6.92 13.52 -2.55
CA ALA A 152 6.35 13.97 -1.27
C ALA A 152 7.28 13.62 -0.09
N ARG A 153 7.86 12.41 -0.08
CA ARG A 153 8.83 12.00 0.95
C ARG A 153 10.13 12.78 0.93
N LYS A 154 10.63 13.16 -0.24
CA LYS A 154 11.79 14.05 -0.33
C LYS A 154 11.47 15.43 0.22
N GLN A 155 10.30 15.98 -0.12
CA GLN A 155 9.87 17.28 0.42
C GLN A 155 9.75 17.23 1.95
N MET A 156 9.24 16.13 2.52
CA MET A 156 9.23 15.92 3.97
C MET A 156 10.64 15.86 4.57
N ALA A 157 11.57 15.16 3.93
CA ALA A 157 12.95 15.07 4.40
C ALA A 157 13.69 16.42 4.33
N LEU A 158 13.39 17.24 3.32
CA LEU A 158 13.96 18.58 3.16
C LEU A 158 13.37 19.59 4.16
N ALA A 159 12.06 19.55 4.39
CA ALA A 159 11.38 20.39 5.38
C ALA A 159 11.74 20.03 6.84
N GLY A 160 12.24 18.81 7.08
CA GLY A 160 12.53 18.27 8.40
C GLY A 160 13.92 18.56 8.97
N GLY A 161 14.85 19.17 8.22
CA GLY A 161 16.14 19.70 8.72
C GLY A 161 17.12 18.75 9.43
N LEU A 162 16.74 17.52 9.79
CA LEU A 162 17.57 16.56 10.52
C LEU A 162 17.45 15.18 9.89
N GLY A 163 18.63 14.58 9.63
CA GLY A 163 18.82 13.32 8.92
C GLY A 163 17.85 12.21 9.32
N TYR A 164 16.95 11.89 8.39
CA TYR A 164 16.10 10.70 8.48
C TYR A 164 16.99 9.44 8.35
N LYS A 165 17.32 8.78 9.46
CA LYS A 165 17.85 7.40 9.44
C LYS A 165 16.69 6.44 9.14
N PRO A 166 16.77 5.60 8.09
CA PRO A 166 15.73 4.64 7.79
C PRO A 166 15.75 3.49 8.81
N TRP A 167 14.62 3.22 9.45
CA TRP A 167 14.36 2.07 10.33
C TRP A 167 14.06 0.77 9.54
#